data_AF-A0A9Q3BUU3-F1
#
_entry.id   AF-A0A9Q3BUU3-F1
#
_cell.length_a   1.000
_cell.length_b   1.000
_cell.length_c   1.000
_cell.angle_alpha   90.00
_cell.angle_beta   90.00
_cell.angle_gamma   90.00
#
_symmetry.space_group_name_H-M   'P 1'
#
loop_
_entity.id
_entity.type
_entity.pdbx_description
1 polymer ?
#
loop_
_entity_poly.entity_id
_entity_poly.type
_entity_poly.pdbx_seq_one_letter_code
_entity_poly.pdbx_strand_id
1 'polypeptide(L)'
;MCYSEKEAWKQLPEASSWPKFSGTGEYHHMELIDYIYGLFFDVPSIPDYWITARLNTEFKGDAIIWYTEMKEINGRRNSPWWKSQIIQNYSNGDHVI
;
A
#
# COMPACT_ATOMS: atom_id res chain seq x y z
N MET A 1 20.92 11.35 -0.40
CA MET A 1 20.34 12.50 -1.14
C MET A 1 18.87 12.56 -0.73
N CYS A 2 18.42 13.65 -0.10
CA CYS A 2 17.00 13.82 0.22
C CYS A 2 16.32 14.43 -1.01
N TYR A 3 15.35 13.73 -1.61
CA TYR A 3 14.58 14.26 -2.72
C TYR A 3 13.58 15.30 -2.20
N SER A 4 13.34 16.36 -2.97
CA SER A 4 12.19 17.22 -2.71
C SER A 4 10.88 16.42 -2.87
N GLU A 5 9.81 16.75 -2.14
CA GLU A 5 8.52 16.01 -2.22
C GLU A 5 8.03 15.84 -3.66
N LYS A 6 8.27 16.84 -4.51
CA LYS A 6 7.87 16.86 -5.91
C LYS A 6 8.71 15.93 -6.80
N GLU A 7 9.96 15.68 -6.44
CA GLU A 7 10.86 14.77 -7.15
C GLU A 7 10.70 13.33 -6.67
N ALA A 8 10.44 13.14 -5.37
CA ALA A 8 10.05 11.84 -4.82
C ALA A 8 8.78 11.31 -5.51
N TRP A 9 7.83 12.19 -5.83
CA TRP A 9 6.62 11.82 -6.56
C TRP A 9 6.89 11.35 -8.01
N LYS A 10 7.90 11.92 -8.67
CA LYS A 10 8.28 11.53 -10.04
C LYS A 10 9.03 10.20 -10.08
N GLN A 11 9.60 9.78 -8.96
CA GLN A 11 10.29 8.50 -8.82
C GLN A 11 9.30 7.34 -8.64
N LEU A 12 8.08 7.62 -8.18
CA LEU A 12 7.02 6.63 -8.15
C LEU A 12 6.54 6.36 -9.59
N PRO A 13 6.38 5.09 -9.99
CA PRO A 13 5.75 4.77 -11.25
C PRO A 13 4.32 5.36 -11.36
N GLU A 14 3.86 5.62 -12.58
CA GLU A 14 2.55 6.24 -12.82
C GLU A 14 1.42 5.38 -12.25
N ALA A 15 0.40 6.03 -11.64
CA ALA A 15 -0.75 5.35 -11.02
C ALA A 15 -1.51 4.44 -12.00
N SER A 16 -1.50 4.78 -13.28
CA SER A 16 -2.10 4.00 -14.36
C SER A 16 -1.38 2.67 -14.64
N SER A 17 -0.11 2.56 -14.27
CA SER A 17 0.69 1.34 -14.48
C SER A 17 0.54 0.34 -13.33
N TRP A 18 -0.27 0.67 -12.31
CA TRP A 18 -0.29 -0.06 -11.05
C TRP A 18 -1.41 -1.09 -11.04
N PRO A 19 -1.15 -2.29 -10.51
CA PRO A 19 -2.17 -3.32 -10.41
C PRO A 19 -3.25 -2.88 -9.42
N LYS A 20 -4.50 -2.87 -9.87
CA LYS A 20 -5.64 -2.63 -8.98
C LYS A 20 -5.82 -3.85 -8.08
N PHE A 21 -5.93 -3.62 -6.78
CA PHE A 21 -6.04 -4.70 -5.82
C PHE A 21 -7.47 -4.85 -5.28
N SER A 22 -8.13 -5.97 -5.60
CA SER A 22 -9.50 -6.28 -5.14
C SER A 22 -9.55 -6.96 -3.77
N GLY A 23 -8.46 -7.62 -3.34
CA GLY A 23 -8.46 -8.49 -2.16
C GLY A 23 -9.06 -9.88 -2.39
N THR A 24 -9.54 -10.18 -3.60
CA THR A 24 -10.20 -11.45 -3.96
C THR A 24 -9.82 -11.92 -5.38
N GLY A 25 -9.60 -13.23 -5.56
CA GLY A 25 -9.27 -13.87 -6.86
C GLY A 25 -7.89 -14.53 -6.92
N GLU A 26 -7.47 -15.00 -8.11
CA GLU A 26 -6.06 -15.33 -8.40
C GLU A 26 -5.25 -14.03 -8.33
N TYR A 27 -4.75 -13.74 -7.14
CA TYR A 27 -3.99 -12.55 -6.87
C TYR A 27 -2.53 -12.92 -6.60
N HIS A 28 -1.61 -12.21 -7.24
CA HIS A 28 -0.19 -12.36 -6.95
C HIS A 28 0.16 -11.56 -5.69
N HIS A 29 -0.08 -12.18 -4.53
CA HIS A 29 0.22 -11.64 -3.21
C HIS A 29 1.68 -11.12 -3.10
N MET A 30 2.61 -11.77 -3.79
CA MET A 30 4.01 -11.37 -3.86
C MET A 30 4.23 -10.05 -4.60
N GLU A 31 3.48 -9.79 -5.68
CA GLU A 31 3.57 -8.53 -6.43
C GLU A 31 3.08 -7.34 -5.58
N LEU A 32 2.04 -7.54 -4.75
CA LEU A 32 1.61 -6.53 -3.77
C LEU A 32 2.70 -6.17 -2.78
N ILE A 33 3.34 -7.20 -2.26
CA ILE A 33 4.32 -7.08 -1.20
C ILE A 33 5.54 -6.36 -1.75
N ASP A 34 6.11 -6.82 -2.86
CA ASP A 34 7.25 -6.19 -3.52
C ASP A 34 6.95 -4.73 -3.87
N TYR A 35 5.73 -4.46 -4.33
CA TYR A 35 5.28 -3.11 -4.62
C TYR A 35 5.15 -2.23 -3.35
N ILE A 36 4.59 -2.75 -2.26
CA ILE A 36 4.57 -2.05 -0.96
C ILE A 36 6.00 -1.84 -0.45
N TYR A 37 6.90 -2.78 -0.66
CA TYR A 37 8.31 -2.58 -0.35
C TYR A 37 8.88 -1.42 -1.15
N GLY A 38 8.68 -1.37 -2.47
CA GLY A 38 9.16 -0.27 -3.30
C GLY A 38 8.57 1.09 -2.90
N LEU A 39 7.28 1.13 -2.59
CA LEU A 39 6.58 2.37 -2.25
C LEU A 39 6.99 2.95 -0.88
N PHE A 40 7.36 2.08 0.06
CA PHE A 40 7.71 2.47 1.43
C PHE A 40 9.23 2.54 1.68
N PHE A 41 10.06 1.83 0.90
CA PHE A 41 11.52 1.73 1.11
C PHE A 41 12.34 2.41 0.03
N ASP A 42 11.95 2.31 -1.24
CA ASP A 42 12.77 2.86 -2.33
C ASP A 42 12.65 4.39 -2.41
N VAL A 43 11.61 4.96 -1.80
CA VAL A 43 11.41 6.41 -1.74
C VAL A 43 11.32 6.92 -0.29
N PRO A 44 12.44 6.98 0.44
CA PRO A 44 12.49 7.36 1.86
C PRO A 44 12.06 8.82 2.13
N SER A 45 11.83 9.61 1.09
CA SER A 45 11.40 11.01 1.18
C SER A 45 9.89 11.20 0.99
N ILE A 46 9.10 10.13 0.82
CA ILE A 46 7.65 10.25 0.63
C ILE A 46 6.95 10.37 1.98
N PRO A 47 6.15 11.43 2.21
CA PRO A 47 5.35 11.53 3.40
C PRO A 47 4.22 10.49 3.48
N ASP A 48 3.92 10.03 4.69
CA ASP A 48 2.89 9.02 4.97
C ASP A 48 1.50 9.34 4.38
N TYR A 49 1.14 10.63 4.30
CA TYR A 49 -0.15 11.05 3.77
C TYR A 49 -0.29 10.80 2.26
N TRP A 50 0.82 10.81 1.51
CA TRP A 50 0.82 10.46 0.08
C TRP A 50 0.64 8.97 -0.11
N ILE A 51 1.35 8.17 0.69
CA ILE A 51 1.26 6.71 0.66
C ILE A 51 -0.17 6.27 0.97
N THR A 52 -0.77 6.81 2.02
CA THR A 52 -2.16 6.52 2.39
C THR A 52 -3.19 7.03 1.38
N ALA A 53 -2.96 8.18 0.74
CA ALA A 53 -3.82 8.66 -0.34
C ALA A 53 -3.76 7.72 -1.55
N ARG A 54 -2.57 7.19 -1.85
CA ARG A 54 -2.32 6.29 -2.99
C ARG A 54 -2.88 4.89 -2.75
N LEU A 55 -2.74 4.32 -1.56
CA LEU A 55 -3.41 3.06 -1.19
C LEU A 55 -4.94 3.14 -1.41
N ASN A 56 -5.54 4.30 -1.11
CA ASN A 56 -6.95 4.57 -1.34
C ASN A 56 -7.36 4.53 -2.83
N THR A 57 -6.43 4.86 -3.75
CA THR A 57 -6.71 4.83 -5.19
C THR A 57 -6.51 3.44 -5.80
N GLU A 58 -5.53 2.68 -5.31
CA GLU A 58 -5.18 1.35 -5.83
C GLU A 58 -6.08 0.23 -5.30
N PHE A 59 -6.58 0.35 -4.08
CA PHE A 59 -7.50 -0.62 -3.52
C PHE A 59 -8.89 -0.50 -4.15
N LYS A 60 -9.50 -1.66 -4.43
CA LYS A 60 -10.83 -1.86 -5.01
C LYS A 60 -11.50 -3.04 -4.29
N GLY A 61 -12.78 -3.25 -4.54
CA GLY A 61 -13.52 -4.40 -4.01
C GLY A 61 -13.45 -4.49 -2.48
N ASP A 62 -13.10 -5.66 -1.97
CA ASP A 62 -13.04 -5.92 -0.53
C ASP A 62 -11.82 -5.25 0.12
N ALA A 63 -10.76 -4.98 -0.66
CA ALA A 63 -9.57 -4.32 -0.13
C ALA A 63 -9.79 -2.86 0.27
N ILE A 64 -10.60 -2.12 -0.49
CA ILE A 64 -10.91 -0.72 -0.14
C ILE A 64 -11.87 -0.65 1.05
N ILE A 65 -12.76 -1.63 1.21
CA ILE A 65 -13.65 -1.75 2.36
C ILE A 65 -12.82 -1.98 3.62
N TRP A 66 -11.96 -3.00 3.62
CA TRP A 66 -11.05 -3.29 4.72
C TRP A 66 -10.17 -2.09 5.10
N TYR A 67 -9.59 -1.40 4.10
CA TYR A 67 -8.74 -0.25 4.35
C TYR A 67 -9.49 0.93 4.97
N THR A 68 -10.72 1.17 4.52
CA THR A 68 -11.58 2.22 5.07
C THR A 68 -11.95 1.92 6.53
N GLU A 69 -12.39 0.69 6.81
CA GLU A 69 -12.72 0.23 8.17
C GLU A 69 -11.51 0.31 9.10
N MET A 70 -10.35 -0.18 8.67
CA MET A 70 -9.11 -0.10 9.45
C MET A 70 -8.71 1.34 9.78
N LYS A 71 -8.94 2.27 8.84
CA LYS A 71 -8.66 3.69 9.02
C LYS A 71 -9.65 4.36 9.99
N GLU A 72 -10.92 3.97 9.96
CA GLU A 72 -11.92 4.46 10.91
C GLU A 72 -11.62 3.98 12.34
N ILE A 73 -11.25 2.71 12.50
CA ILE A 73 -10.95 2.11 13.80
C ILE A 73 -9.64 2.66 14.40
N ASN A 74 -8.59 2.77 13.57
CA ASN A 74 -7.24 3.07 14.07
C ASN A 74 -6.82 4.53 13.87
N GLY A 75 -7.60 5.33 13.15
CA GLY A 75 -7.29 6.72 12.83
C GLY A 75 -6.08 6.87 11.89
N ARG A 76 -5.40 8.02 11.97
CA ARG A 76 -4.18 8.27 11.17
C ARG A 76 -3.02 7.49 11.75
N ARG A 77 -2.53 6.50 11.00
CA ARG A 77 -1.33 5.71 11.32
C ARG A 77 -0.21 5.99 10.34
N ASN A 78 1.01 5.74 10.80
CA ASN A 78 2.22 5.95 10.02
C ASN A 78 2.39 4.84 8.97
N SER A 79 3.26 5.10 8.01
CA SER A 79 3.54 4.19 6.90
C SER A 79 4.01 2.79 7.35
N PRO A 80 4.96 2.64 8.29
CA PRO A 80 5.39 1.31 8.76
C PRO A 80 4.25 0.46 9.32
N TRP A 81 3.29 1.08 10.02
CA TRP A 81 2.12 0.38 10.54
C TRP A 81 1.22 -0.12 9.41
N TRP A 82 0.90 0.72 8.43
CA TRP A 82 0.08 0.34 7.28
C TRP A 82 0.71 -0.80 6.49
N LYS A 83 2.02 -0.74 6.26
CA LYS A 83 2.76 -1.84 5.64
C LYS A 83 2.55 -3.16 6.41
N SER A 84 2.74 -3.14 7.72
CA SER A 84 2.58 -4.35 8.54
C SER A 84 1.16 -4.92 8.46
N GLN A 85 0.14 -4.06 8.46
CA GLN A 85 -1.25 -4.49 8.38
C GLN A 85 -1.61 -5.04 7.00
N ILE A 86 -1.18 -4.39 5.92
CA ILE A 86 -1.47 -4.83 4.55
C ILE A 86 -0.75 -6.16 4.27
N ILE A 87 0.53 -6.27 4.67
CA ILE A 87 1.25 -7.54 4.61
C ILE A 87 0.49 -8.58 5.43
N GLN A 88 0.22 -8.35 6.71
CA GLN A 88 -0.46 -9.35 7.54
C GLN A 88 -1.82 -9.80 6.96
N ASN A 89 -2.60 -8.87 6.41
CA ASN A 89 -3.94 -9.14 5.91
C ASN A 89 -3.95 -9.84 4.53
N TYR A 90 -2.95 -9.58 3.67
CA TYR A 90 -2.94 -10.05 2.29
C TYR A 90 -1.75 -10.93 1.90
N SER A 91 -0.76 -11.09 2.76
CA SER A 91 0.34 -12.06 2.60
C SER A 91 0.04 -13.42 3.21
N ASN A 92 -0.84 -13.49 4.22
CA ASN A 92 -1.30 -14.74 4.84
C ASN A 92 -2.38 -15.46 4.00
N GLY A 93 -2.22 -15.46 2.67
CA GLY A 93 -2.96 -16.35 1.78
C GLY A 93 -2.61 -17.83 1.99
N ASP A 94 -1.54 -18.15 2.72
CA ASP A 94 -1.32 -19.49 3.27
C ASP A 94 -1.91 -19.58 4.68
N HIS A 95 -3.07 -20.19 4.77
CA HIS A 95 -3.53 -20.86 5.98
C HIS A 95 -2.42 -21.77 6.52
N VAL A 96 -1.84 -21.44 7.67
CA VAL A 96 -1.31 -22.44 8.59
C VAL A 96 -1.88 -22.15 9.97
N ILE A 97 -2.95 -22.92 10.25
CA ILE A 97 -3.39 -23.47 11.55
C ILE A 97 -2.43 -23.27 12.72
#